data_AF-A0A1F9CCB7-F1
#
_entry.id   AF-A0A1F9CCB7-F1
#
_cell.length_a   1.000
_cell.length_b   1.000
_cell.length_c   1.000
_cell.angle_alpha   90.00
_cell.angle_beta   90.00
_cell.angle_gamma   90.00
#
_symmetry.space_group_name_H-M   'P 1'
#
loop_
_entity.id
_entity.type
_entity.pdbx_description
1 polymer ?
#
loop_
_entity_poly.entity_id
_entity_poly.type
_entity_poly.pdbx_seq_one_letter_code
_entity_poly.pdbx_strand_id
1 'polypeptide(L)'
;MTEPIPANTGFKVGGATFNAGTSTLSFTVVYSNNGGSIWTYTPASGRCGAPAGYDDCVTHVRWTTTGNMPAGTSFSVGLVVRVK
;
A
#
# COMPACT_ATOMS: atom_id res chain seq x y z
N MET A 1 -3.47 9.01 2.92
CA MET A 1 -3.57 8.01 4.00
C MET A 1 -2.32 7.15 3.98
N THR A 2 -1.69 6.94 5.14
CA THR A 2 -0.47 6.13 5.27
C THR A 2 -0.74 4.96 6.21
N GLU A 3 -0.26 3.78 5.86
CA GLU A 3 -0.39 2.55 6.65
C GLU A 3 0.99 1.87 6.81
N PRO A 4 1.44 1.59 8.04
CA PRO A 4 2.65 0.80 8.28
C PRO A 4 2.42 -0.69 7.97
N ILE A 5 3.44 -1.35 7.44
CA ILE A 5 3.47 -2.82 7.35
C ILE A 5 3.83 -3.38 8.73
N PRO A 6 3.00 -4.26 9.32
CA PRO A 6 3.31 -4.86 10.61
C PRO A 6 4.66 -5.59 10.61
N ALA A 7 5.46 -5.45 11.67
CA ALA A 7 6.87 -5.88 11.73
C ALA A 7 7.10 -7.37 11.38
N ASN A 8 6.16 -8.25 11.75
CA ASN A 8 6.24 -9.70 11.52
C ASN A 8 5.55 -10.15 10.23
N THR A 9 5.32 -9.23 9.31
CA THR A 9 4.66 -9.51 8.04
C THR A 9 5.50 -9.09 6.84
N GLY A 10 5.24 -9.71 5.69
CA GLY A 10 5.82 -9.40 4.40
C GLY A 10 4.75 -8.87 3.44
N PHE A 11 5.04 -7.79 2.71
CA PHE A 11 4.09 -7.17 1.80
C PHE A 11 3.97 -7.96 0.49
N LYS A 12 2.75 -8.20 -0.01
CA LYS A 12 2.52 -8.81 -1.32
C LYS A 12 2.73 -7.76 -2.42
N VAL A 13 3.65 -8.00 -3.34
CA VAL A 13 3.88 -7.10 -4.49
C VAL A 13 2.59 -6.97 -5.31
N GLY A 14 2.14 -5.73 -5.52
CA GLY A 14 0.86 -5.45 -6.20
C GLY A 14 -0.38 -5.76 -5.36
N GLY A 15 -0.24 -6.08 -4.07
CA GLY A 15 -1.36 -6.40 -3.17
C GLY A 15 -2.07 -5.18 -2.58
N ALA A 16 -1.62 -3.96 -2.88
CA ALA A 16 -2.31 -2.74 -2.48
C ALA A 16 -3.52 -2.50 -3.39
N THR A 17 -4.70 -2.37 -2.80
CA THR A 17 -5.96 -2.17 -3.53
C THR A 17 -6.61 -0.85 -3.15
N PHE A 18 -7.41 -0.32 -4.07
CA PHE A 18 -8.28 0.84 -3.84
C PHE A 18 -9.60 0.60 -4.56
N ASN A 19 -10.69 0.91 -3.89
CA ASN A 19 -12.03 0.90 -4.47
C ASN A 19 -12.70 2.23 -4.16
N ALA A 20 -12.95 3.02 -5.20
CA ALA A 20 -13.58 4.34 -5.10
C ALA A 20 -15.03 4.27 -4.59
N GLY A 21 -15.66 3.09 -4.56
CA GLY A 21 -17.08 2.95 -4.30
C GLY A 21 -17.89 3.71 -5.36
N THR A 22 -18.81 4.56 -4.90
CA THR A 22 -19.59 5.47 -5.76
C THR A 22 -18.98 6.87 -5.88
N SER A 23 -17.77 7.09 -5.37
CA SER A 23 -17.04 8.35 -5.53
C SER A 23 -16.35 8.43 -6.90
N THR A 24 -15.90 9.62 -7.29
CA THR A 24 -15.06 9.82 -8.48
C THR A 24 -13.58 9.97 -8.13
N LEU A 25 -13.18 9.45 -6.97
CA LEU A 25 -11.81 9.55 -6.50
C LEU A 25 -10.88 8.71 -7.38
N SER A 26 -9.83 9.36 -7.85
CA SER A 26 -8.63 8.70 -8.38
C SER A 26 -7.63 8.47 -7.25
N PHE A 27 -6.72 7.51 -7.42
CA PHE A 27 -5.70 7.22 -6.42
C PHE A 27 -4.34 6.94 -7.05
N THR A 28 -3.31 7.24 -6.26
CA THR A 28 -1.93 6.80 -6.50
C THR A 28 -1.42 6.11 -5.24
N VAL A 29 -0.74 4.97 -5.41
CA VAL A 29 -0.07 4.27 -4.32
C VAL A 29 1.43 4.51 -4.41
N VAL A 30 2.04 4.89 -3.29
CA VAL A 30 3.49 5.04 -3.15
C VAL A 30 3.97 4.27 -1.93
N TYR A 31 5.22 3.81 -1.97
CA TYR A 31 5.78 2.90 -0.96
C TYR A 31 7.04 3.49 -0.34
N SER A 32 7.31 3.07 0.88
CA SER A 32 8.52 3.43 1.62
C SER A 32 9.20 2.19 2.20
N ASN A 33 10.52 2.15 2.14
CA ASN A 33 11.36 1.14 2.78
C ASN A 33 12.17 1.70 3.97
N ASN A 34 11.86 2.91 4.44
CA ASN A 34 12.64 3.60 5.49
C ASN A 34 11.74 4.26 6.54
N GLY A 35 10.69 3.56 6.95
CA GLY A 35 9.82 4.03 8.04
C GLY A 35 8.88 5.16 7.65
N GLY A 36 8.58 5.33 6.35
CA GLY A 36 7.70 6.39 5.88
C GLY A 36 8.40 7.75 5.66
N SER A 37 9.73 7.80 5.78
CA SER A 37 10.50 9.03 5.56
C SER A 37 10.59 9.42 4.08
N ILE A 38 10.82 8.46 3.19
CA ILE A 38 10.94 8.66 1.73
C ILE A 38 9.97 7.72 1.01
N TRP A 39 9.35 8.21 -0.08
CA TRP A 39 8.25 7.57 -0.80
C TRP A 39 8.57 7.29 -2.27
N THR A 40 9.79 6.84 -2.55
CA THR A 40 10.29 6.53 -3.90
C THR A 40 10.54 5.03 -4.09
N TYR A 41 10.17 4.21 -3.12
CA TYR A 41 10.44 2.78 -3.17
C TYR A 41 9.49 2.08 -4.15
N THR A 42 10.04 1.23 -5.01
CA THR A 42 9.25 0.37 -5.92
C THR A 42 9.33 -1.07 -5.42
N PRO A 43 8.22 -1.65 -4.93
CA PRO A 43 8.20 -3.03 -4.46
C PRO A 43 8.60 -4.01 -5.56
N ALA A 44 9.42 -5.00 -5.19
CA ALA A 44 9.87 -6.05 -6.09
C ALA A 44 9.89 -7.42 -5.41
N SER A 45 9.58 -8.47 -6.17
CA SER A 45 9.54 -9.84 -5.67
C SER A 45 10.92 -10.29 -5.17
N GLY A 46 10.99 -10.86 -3.97
CA GLY A 46 12.22 -11.46 -3.43
C GLY A 46 13.09 -10.50 -2.61
N ARG A 47 12.63 -9.28 -2.35
CA ARG A 47 13.41 -8.24 -1.66
C ARG A 47 13.45 -8.48 -0.14
N CYS A 48 14.59 -8.11 0.47
CA CYS A 48 14.88 -8.30 1.90
C CYS A 48 14.66 -9.74 2.41
N GLY A 49 14.96 -10.75 1.57
CA GLY A 49 14.82 -12.17 1.95
C GLY A 49 13.40 -12.72 1.82
N ALA A 50 12.48 -11.96 1.23
CA ALA A 50 11.11 -12.42 1.01
C ALA A 50 11.01 -13.59 0.02
N PRO A 51 10.08 -14.54 0.22
CA PRO A 51 9.63 -15.44 -0.86
C PRO A 51 9.07 -14.74 -2.10
N ALA A 52 8.95 -15.50 -3.19
CA ALA A 52 8.44 -15.03 -4.47
C ALA A 52 7.05 -14.39 -4.35
N GLY A 53 6.88 -13.24 -5.01
CA GLY A 53 5.67 -12.43 -5.00
C GLY A 53 5.50 -11.50 -3.80
N TYR A 54 6.50 -11.42 -2.92
CA TYR A 54 6.49 -10.54 -1.75
C TYR A 54 7.77 -9.70 -1.66
N ASP A 55 7.68 -8.64 -0.87
CA ASP A 55 8.75 -7.70 -0.58
C ASP A 55 8.75 -7.39 0.92
N ASP A 56 9.79 -7.84 1.62
CA ASP A 56 9.93 -7.63 3.07
C ASP A 56 10.67 -6.31 3.39
N CYS A 57 11.13 -5.57 2.38
CA CYS A 57 11.71 -4.23 2.55
C CYS A 57 10.63 -3.14 2.66
N VAL A 58 9.41 -3.39 2.16
CA VAL A 58 8.33 -2.41 2.28
C VAL A 58 7.97 -2.24 3.75
N THR A 59 8.11 -1.02 4.24
CA THR A 59 7.78 -0.66 5.62
C THR A 59 6.46 0.09 5.72
N HIS A 60 6.09 0.86 4.69
CA HIS A 60 4.85 1.64 4.67
C HIS A 60 4.27 1.73 3.26
N VAL A 61 2.95 1.85 3.20
CA VAL A 61 2.17 2.10 1.98
C VAL A 61 1.38 3.39 2.18
N ARG A 62 1.28 4.23 1.15
CA ARG A 62 0.50 5.46 1.19
C ARG A 62 -0.37 5.58 -0.05
N TRP A 63 -1.66 5.81 0.18
CA TRP A 63 -2.62 6.17 -0.84
C TRP A 63 -2.83 7.69 -0.83
N THR A 64 -2.62 8.30 -1.98
CA THR A 64 -2.99 9.69 -2.25
C THR A 64 -4.20 9.68 -3.16
N THR A 65 -5.30 10.27 -2.71
CA THR A 65 -6.55 10.33 -3.45
C THR A 65 -6.79 11.75 -3.97
N THR A 66 -7.30 11.87 -5.19
CA THR A 66 -7.63 13.16 -5.81
C THR A 66 -9.00 13.08 -6.47
N GLY A 67 -9.80 14.13 -6.31
CA GLY A 67 -11.14 14.23 -6.89
C GLY A 67 -12.19 14.62 -5.86
N ASN A 68 -13.46 14.32 -6.17
CA ASN A 68 -14.60 14.66 -5.33
C ASN A 68 -15.14 13.42 -4.62
N MET A 69 -15.43 13.57 -3.33
CA MET A 69 -16.11 12.57 -2.53
C MET A 69 -17.48 13.13 -2.14
N PRO A 70 -18.57 12.68 -2.78
CA PRO A 70 -19.91 13.13 -2.42
C PRO A 70 -20.24 12.83 -0.95
N ALA A 71 -21.01 13.70 -0.32
CA ALA A 71 -21.43 13.51 1.06
C ALA A 71 -22.19 12.18 1.22
N GLY A 72 -21.85 11.43 2.26
CA GLY A 72 -22.47 10.12 2.55
C GLY A 72 -21.91 8.94 1.75
N THR A 73 -20.87 9.13 0.94
CA THR A 73 -20.18 8.02 0.25
C THR A 73 -18.95 7.54 1.03
N SER A 74 -18.41 6.38 0.65
CA SER A 74 -17.20 5.80 1.22
C SER A 74 -16.33 5.18 0.12
N PHE A 75 -15.02 5.19 0.34
CA PHE A 75 -14.06 4.40 -0.44
C PHE A 75 -13.35 3.42 0.50
N SER A 76 -12.69 2.41 -0.06
CA SER A 76 -11.88 1.47 0.71
C SER A 76 -10.48 1.32 0.11
N VAL A 77 -9.53 1.04 0.98
CA VAL A 77 -8.19 0.59 0.61
C VAL A 77 -7.97 -0.79 1.21
N GLY A 78 -7.04 -1.54 0.64
CA GLY A 78 -6.63 -2.83 1.19
C GLY A 78 -5.16 -3.09 0.93
N LEU A 79 -4.60 -3.99 1.72
CA LEU A 79 -3.25 -4.49 1.56
C LEU A 79 -3.25 -6.00 1.86
N VAL A 80 -2.44 -6.73 1.11
CA VAL A 80 -2.22 -8.16 1.34
C VAL A 80 -0.83 -8.34 1.92
N VAL A 81 -0.77 -9.00 3.07
CA VAL A 81 0.48 -9.36 3.73
C VAL A 81 0.50 -10.85 4.05
N ARG A 82 1.69 -11.41 4.21
CA ARG A 82 1.89 -12.74 4.82
C ARG A 82 2.53 -12.60 6.19
N VAL A 83 2.25 -13.51 7.11
CA VAL A 83 3.06 -13.68 8.31
C VAL A 83 4.40 -14.33 7.90
N LYS A 84 5.50 -13.88 8.50
CA LYS A 84 6.85 -14.42 8.29
C LYS A 84 7.09 -15.68 9.12
#